data_AF-A0A422QHE7-F1
#
_entry.id   AF-A0A422QHE7-F1
#
_cell.length_a   1.000
_cell.length_b   1.000
_cell.length_c   1.000
_cell.angle_alpha   90.00
_cell.angle_beta   90.00
_cell.angle_gamma   90.00
#
_symmetry.space_group_name_H-M   'P 1'
#
loop_
_entity.id
_entity.type
_entity.pdbx_description
1 polymer ?
#
loop_
_entity_poly.entity_id
_entity_poly.type
_entity_poly.pdbx_seq_one_letter_code
_entity_poly.pdbx_strand_id
1 'polypeptide(L)'
;MTRQPMLRLTAIAASISLTLLLGACSNTELVQEETPPAPTTSAEQAEQRLAAVAAERAAIEARYADREVVCYDKFFVNRCLDEAREVRRAALVTQRAIEIEASLYLRRLKVDERDKAIAEADAAYAQEEAKLAAEPPPVKDPAAAALPPPRTKPAESRVRSQQRAQENAANAEKEAAERAANVAAYEERRRKSEERQKEVARRVAEREAKAAQRAAEEAKRANGNGPAPTN
;
A
#
# COMPACT_ATOMS: atom_id res chain seq x y z
N MET A 1 78.81 31.38 20.19
CA MET A 1 78.96 30.80 18.83
C MET A 1 78.49 29.34 18.89
N THR A 2 77.21 29.03 19.00
CA THR A 2 76.20 28.84 17.92
C THR A 2 76.66 27.99 16.73
N ARG A 3 76.21 26.73 16.68
CA ARG A 3 75.72 26.09 15.43
C ARG A 3 74.79 24.91 15.75
N GLN A 4 73.76 24.82 14.91
CA GLN A 4 72.41 24.31 15.19
C GLN A 4 72.16 22.85 14.78
N PRO A 5 71.07 22.23 15.29
CA PRO A 5 70.59 20.89 14.95
C PRO A 5 69.75 20.90 13.65
N MET A 6 70.34 20.49 12.53
CA MET A 6 69.66 20.48 11.20
C MET A 6 69.30 19.06 10.70
N LEU A 7 69.42 18.03 11.53
CA LEU A 7 69.26 16.63 11.07
C LEU A 7 68.05 15.88 11.63
N ARG A 8 67.15 16.54 12.38
CA ARG A 8 65.93 15.90 12.91
C ARG A 8 64.63 16.33 12.23
N LEU A 9 64.65 17.30 11.32
CA LEU A 9 63.43 17.78 10.65
C LEU A 9 63.07 17.05 9.34
N THR A 10 63.99 16.32 8.72
CA THR A 10 63.71 15.67 7.42
C THR A 10 63.01 14.31 7.54
N ALA A 11 63.03 13.66 8.70
CA ALA A 11 62.34 12.38 8.92
C ALA A 11 60.84 12.54 9.27
N ILE A 12 60.43 13.71 9.76
CA ILE A 12 59.05 13.99 10.16
C ILE A 12 58.19 14.41 8.94
N ALA A 13 58.78 15.08 7.95
CA ALA A 13 58.05 15.50 6.74
C ALA A 13 57.67 14.33 5.81
N ALA A 14 58.47 13.26 5.79
CA ALA A 14 58.21 12.08 4.95
C ALA A 14 57.11 11.16 5.53
N SER A 15 56.91 11.18 6.86
CA SER A 15 55.90 10.37 7.54
C SER A 15 54.52 11.04 7.57
N ILE A 16 54.45 12.37 7.51
CA ILE A 16 53.18 13.11 7.39
C ILE A 16 52.61 13.04 5.97
N SER A 17 53.47 12.97 4.94
CA SER A 17 53.03 12.86 3.54
C SER A 17 52.45 11.48 3.19
N LEU A 18 52.83 10.41 3.90
CA LEU A 18 52.34 9.05 3.65
C LEU A 18 51.00 8.76 4.35
N THR A 19 50.69 9.45 5.45
CA THR A 19 49.38 9.30 6.14
C THR A 19 48.26 10.09 5.48
N LEU A 20 48.57 11.13 4.70
CA LEU A 20 47.59 11.89 3.92
C LEU A 20 47.15 11.21 2.61
N LEU A 21 47.95 10.32 2.03
CA LEU A 21 47.55 9.57 0.82
C LEU A 21 46.71 8.31 1.11
N LEU A 22 46.75 7.77 2.33
CA LEU A 22 45.91 6.61 2.69
C LEU A 22 44.48 6.97 3.13
N GLY A 23 44.20 8.25 3.43
CA GLY A 23 42.86 8.72 3.80
C GLY A 23 41.88 8.89 2.64
N ALA A 24 42.36 8.86 1.38
CA ALA A 24 41.52 9.09 0.20
C ALA A 24 40.78 7.83 -0.29
N CYS A 25 41.14 6.64 0.22
CA CYS A 25 40.49 5.37 -0.16
C CYS A 25 39.51 4.85 0.91
N SER A 26 39.22 5.63 1.96
CA SER A 26 38.34 5.22 3.06
C SER A 26 36.90 5.76 2.97
N ASN A 27 36.54 6.46 1.89
CA ASN A 27 35.14 6.74 1.55
C ASN A 27 34.48 5.49 0.96
N THR A 28 34.59 4.36 1.65
CA THR A 28 33.57 3.34 1.54
C THR A 28 32.42 3.89 2.36
N GLU A 29 31.45 4.49 1.67
CA GLU A 29 30.14 4.78 2.22
C GLU A 29 29.67 3.48 2.88
N LEU A 30 29.79 3.40 4.22
CA LEU A 30 29.35 2.26 4.98
C LEU A 30 27.88 2.13 4.65
N VAL A 31 27.53 1.13 3.85
CA VAL A 31 26.15 0.69 3.64
C VAL A 31 25.56 0.64 5.04
N GLN A 32 24.67 1.59 5.35
CA GLN A 32 24.01 1.62 6.63
C GLN A 32 23.29 0.28 6.73
N GLU A 33 23.81 -0.61 7.58
CA GLU A 33 23.20 -1.90 7.83
C GLU A 33 21.81 -1.59 8.38
N GLU A 34 20.78 -1.88 7.55
CA GLU A 34 19.40 -1.55 7.86
C GLU A 34 19.02 -2.28 9.14
N THR A 35 19.07 -1.54 10.25
CA THR A 35 18.77 -2.09 11.56
C THR A 35 17.31 -2.55 11.53
N PRO A 36 17.03 -3.84 11.81
CA PRO A 36 15.67 -4.34 11.73
C PRO A 36 14.77 -3.52 12.66
N PRO A 37 13.56 -3.15 12.23
CA PRO A 37 12.65 -2.39 13.06
C PRO A 37 12.35 -3.17 14.35
N ALA A 38 12.27 -2.47 15.47
CA ALA A 38 11.97 -3.09 16.76
C ALA A 38 10.68 -3.93 16.65
N PRO A 39 10.57 -5.10 17.28
CA PRO A 39 9.39 -5.95 17.13
C PRO A 39 8.12 -5.28 17.67
N THR A 40 6.99 -5.50 16.99
CA THR A 40 5.64 -5.10 17.37
C THR A 40 5.04 -6.18 18.26
N THR A 41 4.50 -5.76 19.40
CA THR A 41 4.03 -6.65 20.47
C THR A 41 2.53 -6.56 20.74
N SER A 42 1.84 -5.53 20.21
CA SER A 42 0.40 -5.34 20.38
C SER A 42 -0.28 -4.82 19.11
N ALA A 43 -1.59 -5.05 18.99
CA ALA A 43 -2.39 -4.60 17.85
C ALA A 43 -2.42 -3.07 17.76
N GLU A 44 -2.61 -2.39 18.90
CA GLU A 44 -2.61 -0.94 18.97
C GLU A 44 -1.26 -0.35 18.54
N GLN A 45 -0.14 -0.95 19.00
CA GLN A 45 1.18 -0.53 18.56
C GLN A 45 1.38 -0.73 17.05
N ALA A 46 0.86 -1.82 16.47
CA ALA A 46 0.94 -2.07 15.04
C ALA A 46 0.20 -0.98 14.24
N GLU A 47 -1.01 -0.63 14.68
CA GLU A 47 -1.81 0.42 14.05
C GLU A 47 -1.17 1.81 14.17
N GLN A 48 -0.64 2.14 15.36
CA GLN A 48 0.10 3.39 15.58
C GLN A 48 1.33 3.47 14.67
N ARG A 49 2.07 2.37 14.50
CA ARG A 49 3.22 2.31 13.58
C ARG A 49 2.82 2.50 12.13
N LEU A 50 1.72 1.88 11.68
CA LEU A 50 1.21 2.09 10.33
C LEU A 50 0.77 3.53 10.09
N ALA A 51 0.13 4.17 11.08
CA ALA A 51 -0.24 5.58 11.01
C ALA A 51 1.01 6.49 10.97
N ALA A 52 2.03 6.20 11.78
CA ALA A 52 3.29 6.93 11.77
C ALA A 52 4.03 6.79 10.44
N VAL A 53 4.09 5.58 9.88
CA VAL A 53 4.65 5.32 8.54
C VAL A 53 3.89 6.11 7.47
N ALA A 54 2.56 6.15 7.51
CA ALA A 54 1.77 6.93 6.56
C ALA A 54 2.10 8.43 6.63
N ALA A 55 2.21 8.97 7.85
CA ALA A 55 2.60 10.36 8.07
C ALA A 55 4.02 10.66 7.58
N GLU A 56 5.00 9.80 7.89
CA GLU A 56 6.39 10.02 7.47
C GLU A 56 6.55 9.85 5.96
N ARG A 57 5.82 8.94 5.31
CA ARG A 57 5.79 8.84 3.85
C ARG A 57 5.29 10.13 3.21
N ALA A 58 4.21 10.71 3.73
CA ALA A 58 3.73 12.00 3.26
C ALA A 58 4.77 13.12 3.47
N ALA A 59 5.47 13.12 4.61
CA ALA A 59 6.55 14.07 4.88
C ALA A 59 7.76 13.89 3.95
N ILE A 60 8.15 12.65 3.62
CA ILE A 60 9.22 12.34 2.67
C ILE A 60 8.86 12.86 1.28
N GLU A 61 7.64 12.64 0.81
CA GLU A 61 7.18 13.16 -0.48
C GLU A 61 7.16 14.69 -0.50
N ALA A 62 6.74 15.34 0.60
CA ALA A 62 6.77 16.79 0.72
C ALA A 62 8.20 17.34 0.64
N ARG A 63 9.15 16.75 1.41
CA ARG A 63 10.57 17.13 1.37
C ARG A 63 11.17 16.95 -0.03
N TYR A 64 10.79 15.88 -0.74
CA TYR A 64 11.23 15.65 -2.11
C TYR A 64 10.66 16.71 -3.06
N ALA A 65 9.37 17.02 -2.98
CA ALA A 65 8.75 18.07 -3.80
C ALA A 65 9.39 19.45 -3.55
N ASP A 66 9.66 19.80 -2.29
CA ASP A 66 10.39 21.03 -1.93
C ASP A 66 11.80 21.03 -2.53
N ARG A 67 12.47 19.88 -2.51
CA ARG A 67 13.81 19.73 -3.08
C ARG A 67 13.81 19.81 -4.61
N GLU A 68 12.78 19.32 -5.28
CA GLU A 68 12.63 19.44 -6.73
C GLU A 68 12.61 20.91 -7.16
N VAL A 69 11.85 21.76 -6.47
CA VAL A 69 11.82 23.21 -6.74
C VAL A 69 13.23 23.81 -6.65
N VAL A 70 13.95 23.52 -5.56
CA VAL A 70 15.32 24.02 -5.36
C VAL A 70 16.30 23.47 -6.41
N CYS A 71 16.12 22.23 -6.88
CA CYS A 71 17.00 21.65 -7.87
C CYS A 71 16.88 22.31 -9.24
N TYR A 72 15.70 22.81 -9.61
CA TYR A 72 15.50 23.53 -10.87
C TYR A 72 16.21 24.89 -10.92
N ASP A 73 16.55 25.48 -9.78
CA ASP A 73 17.31 26.74 -9.72
C ASP A 73 18.84 26.54 -9.79
N LYS A 74 19.31 25.29 -9.83
CA LYS A 74 20.75 24.97 -9.87
C LYS A 74 21.25 24.75 -11.29
N PHE A 75 22.54 25.05 -11.52
CA PHE A 75 23.18 24.78 -12.81
C PHE A 75 23.23 23.28 -13.17
N PHE A 76 23.49 22.41 -12.18
CA PHE A 76 23.51 20.96 -12.35
C PHE A 76 22.18 20.31 -11.90
N VAL A 77 21.08 20.68 -12.56
CA VAL A 77 19.71 20.21 -12.21
C VAL A 77 19.63 18.68 -12.14
N ASN A 78 20.10 17.97 -13.18
CA ASN A 78 19.98 16.51 -13.26
C ASN A 78 20.64 15.80 -12.08
N ARG A 79 21.89 16.19 -11.75
CA ARG A 79 22.60 15.63 -10.60
C ARG A 79 21.85 15.91 -9.29
N CYS A 80 21.33 17.13 -9.11
CA CYS A 80 20.56 17.47 -7.92
C CYS A 80 19.28 16.63 -7.79
N LEU A 81 18.56 16.42 -8.90
CA LEU A 81 17.36 15.59 -8.94
C LEU A 81 17.67 14.12 -8.67
N ASP A 82 18.76 13.59 -9.21
CA ASP A 82 19.17 12.21 -8.96
C ASP A 82 19.55 12.01 -7.49
N GLU A 83 20.33 12.92 -6.90
CA GLU A 83 20.63 12.90 -5.46
C GLU A 83 19.33 12.98 -4.61
N ALA A 84 18.38 13.84 -4.98
CA ALA A 84 17.09 13.94 -4.29
C ALA A 84 16.26 12.66 -4.40
N ARG A 85 16.29 11.98 -5.55
CA ARG A 85 15.60 10.71 -5.78
C ARG A 85 16.21 9.58 -4.96
N GLU A 86 17.53 9.52 -4.85
CA GLU A 86 18.21 8.51 -4.03
C GLU A 86 17.92 8.70 -2.54
N VAL A 87 17.93 9.95 -2.05
CA VAL A 87 17.52 10.25 -0.67
C VAL A 87 16.06 9.83 -0.42
N ARG A 88 15.15 10.15 -1.35
CA ARG A 88 13.74 9.73 -1.28
C ARG A 88 13.62 8.21 -1.27
N ARG A 89 14.33 7.52 -2.16
CA ARG A 89 14.32 6.05 -2.26
C ARG A 89 14.77 5.42 -0.94
N ALA A 90 15.93 5.81 -0.42
CA ALA A 90 16.46 5.29 0.83
C ALA A 90 15.48 5.51 2.00
N ALA A 91 14.94 6.73 2.13
CA ALA A 91 13.95 7.04 3.15
C ALA A 91 12.69 6.15 3.05
N LEU A 92 12.15 5.95 1.85
CA LEU A 92 10.97 5.10 1.65
C LEU A 92 11.24 3.61 1.95
N VAL A 93 12.45 3.12 1.68
CA VAL A 93 12.83 1.73 2.02
C VAL A 93 12.81 1.51 3.54
N THR A 94 13.37 2.45 4.32
CA THR A 94 13.33 2.34 5.79
C THR A 94 11.89 2.28 6.34
N GLN A 95 10.99 3.09 5.79
CA GLN A 95 9.58 3.10 6.17
C GLN A 95 8.88 1.80 5.77
N ARG A 96 9.28 1.21 4.63
CA ARG A 96 8.72 -0.06 4.16
C ARG A 96 9.02 -1.22 5.10
N ALA A 97 10.20 -1.25 5.71
CA ALA A 97 10.54 -2.28 6.69
C ALA A 97 9.61 -2.25 7.90
N ILE A 98 9.33 -1.06 8.44
CA ILE A 98 8.39 -0.86 9.57
C ILE A 98 6.97 -1.26 9.17
N GLU A 99 6.53 -0.88 7.96
CA GLU A 99 5.21 -1.23 7.42
C GLU A 99 5.00 -2.74 7.32
N ILE A 100 6.00 -3.46 6.79
CA ILE A 100 5.96 -4.91 6.64
C ILE A 100 5.84 -5.57 8.01
N GLU A 101 6.67 -5.18 8.97
CA GLU A 101 6.69 -5.76 10.30
C GLU A 101 5.34 -5.57 11.03
N ALA A 102 4.82 -4.34 11.08
CA ALA A 102 3.53 -4.06 11.72
C ALA A 102 2.36 -4.76 11.01
N SER A 103 2.36 -4.79 9.67
CA SER A 103 1.29 -5.46 8.91
C SER A 103 1.34 -6.98 9.03
N LEU A 104 2.52 -7.58 9.13
CA LEU A 104 2.69 -9.01 9.40
C LEU A 104 2.11 -9.40 10.76
N TYR A 105 2.34 -8.58 11.79
CA TYR A 105 1.77 -8.79 13.12
C TYR A 105 0.23 -8.80 13.08
N LEU A 106 -0.40 -7.80 12.46
CA LEU A 106 -1.87 -7.75 12.35
C LEU A 106 -2.44 -8.91 11.52
N ARG A 107 -1.75 -9.31 10.45
CA ARG A 107 -2.16 -10.49 9.66
C ARG A 107 -2.10 -11.76 10.50
N ARG A 108 -1.05 -11.92 11.31
CA ARG A 108 -0.90 -13.07 12.20
C ARG A 108 -2.02 -13.10 13.24
N LEU A 109 -2.33 -11.98 13.89
CA LEU A 109 -3.44 -11.90 14.85
C LEU A 109 -4.76 -12.35 14.22
N LYS A 110 -5.07 -11.85 13.01
CA LYS A 110 -6.30 -12.23 12.29
C LYS A 110 -6.34 -13.72 11.94
N VAL A 111 -5.20 -14.32 11.59
CA VAL A 111 -5.10 -15.76 11.34
C VAL A 111 -5.32 -16.53 12.63
N ASP A 112 -4.68 -16.13 13.73
CA ASP A 112 -4.84 -16.78 15.04
C ASP A 112 -6.30 -16.72 15.54
N GLU A 113 -7.00 -15.60 15.32
CA GLU A 113 -8.42 -15.46 15.63
C GLU A 113 -9.30 -16.40 14.80
N ARG A 114 -9.04 -16.48 13.50
CA ARG A 114 -9.77 -17.40 12.61
C ARG A 114 -9.52 -18.85 13.00
N ASP A 115 -8.28 -19.22 13.30
CA ASP A 115 -7.91 -20.59 13.62
C ASP A 115 -8.55 -21.01 14.96
N LYS A 116 -8.69 -20.10 15.93
CA LYS A 116 -9.49 -20.32 17.14
C LYS A 116 -10.97 -20.56 16.82
N ALA A 117 -11.58 -19.73 15.97
CA ALA A 117 -12.98 -19.87 15.59
C ALA A 117 -13.25 -21.21 14.87
N ILE A 118 -12.31 -21.67 14.02
CA ILE A 118 -12.38 -22.98 13.37
C ILE A 118 -12.31 -24.10 14.42
N ALA A 119 -11.35 -24.03 15.35
CA ALA A 119 -11.21 -25.05 16.40
C ALA A 119 -12.45 -25.12 17.32
N GLU A 120 -13.05 -23.97 17.65
CA GLU A 120 -14.30 -23.91 18.41
C GLU A 120 -15.48 -24.53 17.63
N ALA A 121 -15.58 -24.23 16.34
CA ALA A 121 -16.59 -24.82 15.48
C ALA A 121 -16.42 -26.34 15.37
N ASP A 122 -15.21 -26.83 15.11
CA ASP A 122 -14.90 -28.26 15.01
C ASP A 122 -15.21 -28.99 16.32
N ALA A 123 -14.90 -28.39 17.47
CA ALA A 123 -15.26 -28.94 18.77
C ALA A 123 -16.78 -29.00 18.98
N ALA A 124 -17.51 -27.97 18.55
CA ALA A 124 -18.98 -27.97 18.60
C ALA A 124 -19.57 -29.04 17.68
N TYR A 125 -19.07 -29.18 16.46
CA TYR A 125 -19.49 -30.25 15.54
C TYR A 125 -19.21 -31.63 16.11
N ALA A 126 -18.02 -31.87 16.66
CA ALA A 126 -17.69 -33.15 17.29
C ALA A 126 -18.60 -33.46 18.50
N GLN A 127 -18.99 -32.45 19.28
CA GLN A 127 -19.96 -32.63 20.37
C GLN A 127 -21.35 -32.97 19.85
N GLU A 128 -21.83 -32.29 18.81
CA GLU A 128 -23.12 -32.59 18.17
C GLU A 128 -23.12 -33.98 17.55
N GLU A 129 -22.03 -34.39 16.88
CA GLU A 129 -21.87 -35.74 16.36
C GLU A 129 -21.86 -36.79 17.49
N ALA A 130 -21.18 -36.53 18.60
CA ALA A 130 -21.20 -37.40 19.76
C ALA A 130 -22.60 -37.51 20.39
N LYS A 131 -23.36 -36.40 20.45
CA LYS A 131 -24.76 -36.41 20.91
C LYS A 131 -25.64 -37.22 19.96
N LEU A 132 -25.52 -37.03 18.65
CA LEU A 132 -26.29 -37.77 17.64
C LEU A 132 -25.91 -39.26 17.61
N ALA A 133 -24.66 -39.61 17.92
CA ALA A 133 -24.24 -41.00 18.04
C ALA A 133 -24.76 -41.65 19.34
N ALA A 134 -24.83 -40.91 20.45
CA ALA A 134 -25.36 -41.39 21.73
C ALA A 134 -26.90 -41.48 21.72
N GLU A 135 -27.56 -40.49 21.14
CA GLU A 135 -29.00 -40.40 20.95
C GLU A 135 -29.31 -40.37 19.45
N PRO A 136 -29.24 -41.53 18.76
CA PRO A 136 -29.61 -41.60 17.37
C PRO A 136 -31.06 -41.11 17.24
N PRO A 137 -31.34 -40.18 16.32
CA PRO A 137 -32.69 -39.70 16.12
C PRO A 137 -33.58 -40.91 15.83
N PRO A 138 -34.80 -40.96 16.40
CA PRO A 138 -35.69 -42.09 16.20
C PRO A 138 -35.85 -42.29 14.69
N VAL A 139 -35.45 -43.49 14.22
CA VAL A 139 -35.69 -43.90 12.85
C VAL A 139 -37.18 -43.75 12.63
N LYS A 140 -37.59 -42.84 11.75
CA LYS A 140 -38.99 -42.70 11.40
C LYS A 140 -39.40 -44.02 10.76
N ASP A 141 -40.08 -44.88 11.52
CA ASP A 141 -40.62 -46.12 11.00
C ASP A 141 -41.49 -45.77 9.78
N PRO A 142 -41.22 -46.31 8.59
CA PRO A 142 -42.08 -46.07 7.43
C PRO A 142 -43.51 -46.60 7.66
N ALA A 143 -43.70 -47.48 8.65
CA ALA A 143 -44.99 -47.98 9.11
C ALA A 143 -45.67 -47.08 10.17
N ALA A 144 -44.92 -46.30 10.96
CA ALA A 144 -45.44 -45.31 11.92
C ALA A 144 -45.49 -43.89 11.33
N ALA A 145 -44.98 -43.70 10.11
CA ALA A 145 -45.40 -42.62 9.23
C ALA A 145 -46.89 -42.82 8.94
N ALA A 146 -47.74 -42.49 9.91
CA ALA A 146 -49.12 -42.18 9.67
C ALA A 146 -49.13 -41.30 8.42
N LEU A 147 -49.94 -41.70 7.43
CA LEU A 147 -50.24 -40.87 6.26
C LEU A 147 -50.31 -39.42 6.75
N PRO A 148 -49.56 -38.49 6.12
CA PRO A 148 -49.51 -37.11 6.59
C PRO A 148 -50.93 -36.69 6.92
N PRO A 149 -51.17 -36.10 8.11
CA PRO A 149 -52.52 -35.87 8.61
C PRO A 149 -53.36 -35.31 7.48
N PRO A 150 -54.58 -35.82 7.26
CA PRO A 150 -55.41 -35.43 6.12
C PRO A 150 -55.37 -33.91 6.06
N ARG A 151 -54.89 -33.40 4.91
CA ARG A 151 -54.52 -32.00 4.72
C ARG A 151 -55.48 -31.13 5.51
N THR A 152 -54.94 -30.29 6.40
CA THR A 152 -55.69 -29.26 7.14
C THR A 152 -56.77 -28.70 6.22
N LYS A 153 -57.99 -28.54 6.75
CA LYS A 153 -59.18 -28.09 6.02
C LYS A 153 -58.78 -27.12 4.90
N PRO A 154 -59.28 -27.28 3.65
CA PRO A 154 -58.80 -26.55 2.47
C PRO A 154 -58.58 -25.04 2.67
N ALA A 155 -59.32 -24.42 3.59
CA ALA A 155 -59.15 -23.05 4.04
C ALA A 155 -57.76 -22.73 4.65
N GLU A 156 -57.23 -23.53 5.58
CA GLU A 156 -55.95 -23.26 6.26
C GLU A 156 -54.75 -23.40 5.33
N SER A 157 -54.79 -24.40 4.43
CA SER A 157 -53.79 -24.57 3.37
C SER A 157 -53.78 -23.39 2.40
N ARG A 158 -54.98 -22.88 2.05
CA ARG A 158 -55.13 -21.70 1.19
C ARG A 158 -54.56 -20.44 1.85
N VAL A 159 -54.82 -20.23 3.14
CA VAL A 159 -54.26 -19.09 3.90
C VAL A 159 -52.73 -19.15 3.95
N ARG A 160 -52.14 -20.31 4.25
CA ARG A 160 -50.68 -20.48 4.30
C ARG A 160 -50.01 -20.29 2.93
N SER A 161 -50.67 -20.75 1.86
CA SER A 161 -50.22 -20.53 0.48
C SER A 161 -50.26 -19.05 0.11
N GLN A 162 -51.34 -18.34 0.49
CA GLN A 162 -51.48 -16.91 0.27
C GLN A 162 -50.43 -16.11 1.05
N GLN A 163 -50.15 -16.45 2.30
CA GLN A 163 -49.10 -15.82 3.10
C GLN A 163 -47.71 -16.01 2.46
N ARG A 164 -47.37 -17.22 2.02
CA ARG A 164 -46.12 -17.48 1.29
C ARG A 164 -46.04 -16.72 -0.02
N ALA A 165 -47.15 -16.63 -0.77
CA ALA A 165 -47.20 -15.85 -2.00
C ALA A 165 -46.98 -14.35 -1.72
N GLN A 166 -47.56 -13.81 -0.64
CA GLN A 166 -47.35 -12.42 -0.22
C GLN A 166 -45.92 -12.17 0.25
N GLU A 167 -45.33 -13.09 1.02
CA GLU A 167 -43.95 -13.00 1.47
C GLU A 167 -42.97 -13.07 0.29
N ASN A 168 -43.19 -14.00 -0.64
CA ASN A 168 -42.40 -14.11 -1.87
C ASN A 168 -42.53 -12.86 -2.75
N ALA A 169 -43.73 -12.29 -2.87
CA ALA A 169 -43.93 -11.03 -3.59
C ALA A 169 -43.19 -9.88 -2.90
N ALA A 170 -43.30 -9.76 -1.58
CA ALA A 170 -42.59 -8.73 -0.82
C ALA A 170 -41.06 -8.86 -0.92
N ASN A 171 -40.54 -10.09 -0.94
CA ASN A 171 -39.11 -10.34 -1.13
C ASN A 171 -38.67 -10.04 -2.56
N ALA A 172 -39.47 -10.40 -3.57
CA ALA A 172 -39.19 -10.10 -4.97
C ALA A 172 -39.13 -8.58 -5.23
N GLU A 173 -40.02 -7.80 -4.61
CA GLU A 173 -39.99 -6.33 -4.69
C GLU A 173 -38.73 -5.74 -4.02
N LYS A 174 -38.34 -6.24 -2.84
CA LYS A 174 -37.10 -5.83 -2.16
C LYS A 174 -35.87 -6.13 -3.00
N GLU A 175 -35.76 -7.33 -3.54
CA GLU A 175 -34.65 -7.72 -4.40
C GLU A 175 -34.63 -6.92 -5.72
N ALA A 176 -35.80 -6.60 -6.29
CA ALA A 176 -35.89 -5.76 -7.48
C ALA A 176 -35.38 -4.34 -7.19
N ALA A 177 -35.76 -3.76 -6.04
CA ALA A 177 -35.26 -2.46 -5.60
C ALA A 177 -33.74 -2.47 -5.35
N GLU A 178 -33.22 -3.52 -4.72
CA GLU A 178 -31.78 -3.68 -4.49
C GLU A 178 -31.00 -3.84 -5.80
N ARG A 179 -31.51 -4.65 -6.75
CA ARG A 179 -30.93 -4.77 -8.09
C ARG A 179 -30.90 -3.43 -8.82
N ALA A 180 -32.00 -2.67 -8.77
CA ALA A 180 -32.06 -1.34 -9.38
C ALA A 180 -31.05 -0.36 -8.76
N ALA A 181 -30.93 -0.34 -7.43
CA ALA A 181 -29.95 0.49 -6.73
C ALA A 181 -28.50 0.11 -7.08
N ASN A 182 -28.21 -1.19 -7.18
CA ASN A 182 -26.88 -1.69 -7.55
C ASN A 182 -26.51 -1.32 -8.99
N VAL A 183 -27.45 -1.39 -9.93
CA VAL A 183 -27.26 -0.95 -11.32
C VAL A 183 -26.98 0.56 -11.36
N ALA A 184 -27.80 1.37 -10.69
CA ALA A 184 -27.59 2.82 -10.63
C ALA A 184 -26.21 3.18 -10.04
N ALA A 185 -25.80 2.52 -8.95
CA ALA A 185 -24.49 2.74 -8.35
C ALA A 185 -23.34 2.30 -9.27
N TYR A 186 -23.52 1.24 -10.06
CA TYR A 186 -22.54 0.80 -11.05
C TYR A 186 -22.40 1.81 -12.20
N GLU A 187 -23.51 2.31 -12.73
CA GLU A 187 -23.53 3.33 -13.79
C GLU A 187 -22.88 4.63 -13.34
N GLU A 188 -23.14 5.07 -12.10
CA GLU A 188 -22.49 6.25 -11.53
C GLU A 188 -20.97 6.05 -11.39
N ARG A 189 -20.53 4.87 -10.92
CA ARG A 189 -19.10 4.54 -10.85
C ARG A 189 -18.45 4.52 -12.23
N ARG A 190 -19.15 4.01 -13.25
CA ARG A 190 -18.69 4.06 -14.64
C ARG A 190 -18.53 5.48 -15.13
N ARG A 191 -19.55 6.34 -14.96
CA ARG A 191 -19.50 7.75 -15.39
C ARG A 191 -18.33 8.49 -14.72
N LYS A 192 -18.17 8.36 -13.40
CA LYS A 192 -17.05 8.98 -12.66
C LYS A 192 -15.69 8.45 -13.10
N SER A 193 -15.61 7.18 -13.48
CA SER A 193 -14.37 6.61 -14.03
C SER A 193 -14.04 7.22 -15.39
N GLU A 194 -15.02 7.31 -16.29
CA GLU A 194 -14.86 7.90 -17.62
C GLU A 194 -14.50 9.39 -17.55
N GLU A 195 -15.11 10.15 -16.63
CA GLU A 195 -14.76 11.54 -16.36
C GLU A 195 -13.31 11.69 -15.89
N ARG A 196 -12.86 10.84 -14.95
CA ARG A 196 -11.46 10.83 -14.48
C ARG A 196 -10.49 10.47 -15.61
N GLN A 197 -10.83 9.51 -16.46
CA GLN A 197 -10.00 9.15 -17.61
C GLN A 197 -9.87 10.31 -18.59
N LYS A 198 -10.98 11.01 -18.90
CA LYS A 198 -10.96 12.21 -19.74
C LYS A 198 -10.12 13.33 -19.12
N GLU A 199 -10.24 13.53 -17.81
CA GLU A 199 -9.43 14.53 -17.11
C GLU A 199 -7.94 14.20 -17.14
N VAL A 200 -7.57 12.95 -16.88
CA VAL A 200 -6.18 12.49 -16.93
C VAL A 200 -5.62 12.65 -18.34
N ALA A 201 -6.35 12.20 -19.36
CA ALA A 201 -5.95 12.38 -20.75
C ALA A 201 -5.73 13.86 -21.12
N ARG A 202 -6.64 14.75 -20.68
CA ARG A 202 -6.49 16.20 -20.86
C ARG A 202 -5.24 16.73 -20.16
N ARG A 203 -4.98 16.33 -18.91
CA ARG A 203 -3.80 16.76 -18.15
C ARG A 203 -2.50 16.26 -18.79
N VAL A 204 -2.48 15.04 -19.32
CA VAL A 204 -1.33 14.50 -20.05
C VAL A 204 -1.10 15.28 -21.34
N ALA A 205 -2.13 15.48 -22.15
CA ALA A 205 -2.01 16.26 -23.39
C ALA A 205 -1.56 17.71 -23.14
N GLU A 206 -2.05 18.36 -22.08
CA GLU A 206 -1.60 19.69 -21.68
C GLU A 206 -0.13 19.70 -21.25
N ARG A 207 0.32 18.70 -20.49
CA ARG A 207 1.72 18.55 -20.09
C ARG A 207 2.63 18.31 -21.29
N GLU A 208 2.22 17.46 -22.23
CA GLU A 208 2.95 17.19 -23.47
C GLU A 208 3.03 18.43 -24.36
N ALA A 209 1.93 19.17 -24.53
CA ALA A 209 1.92 20.42 -25.28
C ALA A 209 2.84 21.48 -24.65
N LYS A 210 2.81 21.63 -23.33
CA LYS A 210 3.73 22.53 -22.61
C LYS A 210 5.18 22.09 -22.73
N ALA A 211 5.46 20.79 -22.68
CA ALA A 211 6.80 20.25 -22.87
C ALA A 211 7.32 20.51 -24.30
N ALA A 212 6.47 20.31 -25.32
CA ALA A 212 6.80 20.58 -26.71
C ALA A 212 7.03 22.08 -26.98
N GLN A 213 6.22 22.96 -26.38
CA GLN A 213 6.41 24.41 -26.45
C GLN A 213 7.75 24.82 -25.83
N ARG A 214 8.06 24.31 -24.62
CA ARG A 214 9.34 24.58 -23.95
C ARG A 214 10.53 24.09 -24.80
N ALA A 215 10.46 22.87 -25.35
CA ALA A 215 11.49 22.34 -26.22
C ALA A 215 11.67 23.17 -27.50
N ALA A 216 10.58 23.65 -28.10
CA ALA A 216 10.64 24.51 -29.29
C ALA A 216 11.21 25.91 -28.98
N GLU A 217 10.86 26.49 -27.83
CA GLU A 217 11.44 27.76 -27.37
C GLU A 217 12.93 27.61 -27.07
N GLU A 218 13.34 26.51 -26.42
CA GLU A 218 14.74 26.20 -26.14
C GLU A 218 15.55 26.00 -27.43
N ALA A 219 15.01 25.27 -28.42
CA ALA A 219 15.62 25.13 -29.73
C ALA A 219 15.76 26.47 -30.48
N LYS A 220 14.76 27.36 -30.39
CA LYS A 220 14.84 28.72 -30.96
C LYS A 220 15.91 29.57 -30.27
N ARG A 221 16.01 29.49 -28.94
CA ARG A 221 17.06 30.17 -28.16
C ARG A 221 18.46 29.67 -28.53
N ALA A 222 18.62 28.35 -28.72
CA ALA A 222 19.88 27.75 -29.14
C ALA A 222 20.29 28.19 -30.57
N ASN A 223 19.36 28.27 -31.51
CA ASN A 223 19.63 28.68 -32.89
C ASN A 223 19.80 30.20 -33.07
N GLY A 224 19.20 31.02 -32.19
CA GLY A 224 19.32 32.48 -32.21
C GLY A 224 20.65 33.03 -31.66
N ASN A 225 21.47 32.18 -31.03
CA ASN A 225 22.73 32.57 -30.38
C ASN A 225 23.98 32.08 -31.14
N GLY A 226 23.84 31.73 -32.42
CA GLY A 226 24.97 31.35 -33.27
C GLY A 226 25.93 32.54 -33.48
N PRO A 227 27.26 32.38 -33.28
CA PRO A 227 28.22 33.46 -33.45
C PRO A 227 28.21 33.96 -34.90
N ALA A 228 28.14 35.28 -35.09
CA ALA A 228 28.24 35.91 -36.39
C ALA A 228 29.57 35.53 -37.07
N PRO A 229 29.58 35.17 -38.37
CA PRO A 229 30.80 34.79 -39.06
C PRO A 229 31.72 36.01 -39.18
N THR A 230 32.88 35.95 -38.53
CA THR A 230 33.93 36.96 -38.65
C THR A 230 34.69 36.76 -39.97
N ASN A 231 34.56 37.74 -40.88
CA ASN A 231 35.41 37.93 -42.06
C ASN A 231 36.74 38.57 -41.66
#